data_AF-A0A7H9SVN0-F1
#
_entry.id   AF-A0A7H9SVN0-F1
#
_cell.length_a   1.000
_cell.length_b   1.000
_cell.length_c   1.000
_cell.angle_alpha   90.00
_cell.angle_beta   90.00
_cell.angle_gamma   90.00
#
_symmetry.space_group_name_H-M   'P 1'
#
loop_
_entity.id
_entity.type
_entity.pdbx_description
1 polymer ?
#
loop_
_entity_poly.entity_id
_entity_poly.type
_entity_poly.pdbx_seq_one_letter_code
_entity_poly.pdbx_strand_id
1 'polypeptide(L)'
;TQVIVFTTFVSTLFLYTSFSANIVALLQSPSDSIQTLSDLAQSPLEIGVQDTVYNKVYFNESTDPVTKHLYRKKIAPKGENIFMRPTLGMEKMRTGLFAYQVELQAGYQIISNTFSEPEKCGLKELEPFQLPMIAIPTRKNFPYKELFRRQLRWQREVGLMNREELKWFPQKPKCEGGVG
;
A
#
# COMPACT_ATOMS: atom_id res chain seq x y z
N THR A 1 48.20 29.41 18.22
CA THR A 1 48.04 27.94 18.36
C THR A 1 46.72 27.56 19.01
N GLN A 2 46.31 28.15 20.15
CA GLN A 2 45.03 27.82 20.82
C GLN A 2 43.79 27.98 19.94
N VAL A 3 43.68 29.06 19.16
CA VAL A 3 42.55 29.28 18.23
C VAL A 3 42.51 28.23 17.12
N ILE A 4 43.68 27.79 16.62
CA ILE A 4 43.79 26.77 15.55
C ILE A 4 43.36 25.40 16.07
N VAL A 5 43.75 25.04 17.30
CA VAL A 5 43.33 23.78 17.94
C VAL A 5 41.82 23.80 18.20
N PHE A 6 41.26 24.94 18.60
CA PHE A 6 39.82 25.07 18.82
C PHE A 6 39.03 24.94 17.50
N THR A 7 39.43 25.63 16.44
CA THR A 7 38.72 25.56 15.15
C THR A 7 38.83 24.18 14.50
N THR A 8 39.99 23.52 14.60
CA THR A 8 40.16 22.13 14.12
C THR A 8 39.36 21.12 14.95
N PHE A 9 39.26 21.29 16.26
CA PHE A 9 38.41 20.44 17.10
C PHE A 9 36.93 20.61 16.73
N VAL A 10 36.46 21.84 16.58
CA VAL A 10 35.07 22.15 16.18
C VAL A 10 34.76 21.60 14.79
N SER A 11 35.64 21.75 13.80
CA SER A 11 35.42 21.19 12.46
C SER A 11 35.36 19.66 12.47
N THR A 12 36.22 19.02 13.26
CA THR A 12 36.24 17.55 13.39
C THR A 12 34.96 17.03 14.06
N LEU A 13 34.44 17.75 15.07
CA LEU A 13 33.15 17.43 15.69
C LEU A 13 32.00 17.52 14.69
N PHE A 14 31.92 18.61 13.90
CA PHE A 14 30.88 18.76 12.88
C PHE A 14 30.94 17.66 11.81
N LEU A 15 32.14 17.29 11.36
CA LEU A 15 32.34 16.19 10.42
C LEU A 15 31.88 14.87 11.03
N TYR A 16 32.27 14.56 12.27
CA TYR A 16 31.85 13.35 12.95
C TYR A 16 30.32 13.27 13.10
N THR A 17 29.67 14.35 13.52
CA THR A 17 28.21 14.39 13.65
C THR A 17 27.52 14.19 12.30
N SER A 18 28.02 14.83 11.24
CA SER A 18 27.45 14.71 9.89
C SER A 18 27.59 13.28 9.35
N PHE A 19 28.79 12.68 9.47
CA PHE A 19 29.01 11.30 9.03
C PHE A 19 28.17 10.29 9.81
N SER A 20 28.08 10.44 11.14
CA SER A 20 27.25 9.55 11.96
C SER A 20 25.77 9.63 11.59
N ALA A 21 25.25 10.84 11.36
CA ALA A 21 23.87 11.04 10.93
C ALA A 21 23.61 10.43 9.55
N ASN A 22 24.55 10.55 8.61
CA ASN A 22 24.41 10.00 7.27
C ASN A 22 24.39 8.46 7.26
N ILE A 23 25.21 7.81 8.09
CA ILE A 23 25.18 6.34 8.25
C ILE A 23 23.83 5.88 8.80
N VAL A 24 23.30 6.58 9.81
CA VAL A 24 21.98 6.26 10.37
C VAL A 24 20.88 6.45 9.33
N ALA A 25 20.93 7.53 8.55
CA ALA A 25 19.97 7.78 7.47
C ALA A 25 20.01 6.69 6.40
N LEU A 26 21.20 6.22 6.00
CA LEU A 26 21.35 5.12 5.04
C LEU A 26 20.77 3.80 5.58
N LEU A 27 20.98 3.49 6.85
CA LEU A 27 20.44 2.28 7.46
C LEU A 27 18.92 2.33 7.68
N GLN A 28 18.37 3.53 7.87
CA GLN A 28 16.93 3.76 8.00
C GLN A 28 16.22 3.90 6.65
N SER A 29 16.96 4.13 5.57
CA SER A 29 16.38 4.23 4.24
C SER A 29 15.70 2.92 3.85
N PRO A 30 14.46 2.98 3.32
CA PRO A 30 13.74 1.77 2.92
C PRO A 30 14.47 1.09 1.75
N SER A 31 14.44 -0.25 1.73
CA SER A 31 15.02 -1.03 0.65
C SER A 31 14.15 -0.94 -0.61
N ASP A 32 14.78 -0.59 -1.74
CA ASP A 32 14.14 -0.60 -3.07
C ASP A 32 14.11 -1.99 -3.74
N SER A 33 14.27 -3.07 -2.96
CA SER A 33 14.41 -4.44 -3.51
C SER A 33 13.13 -5.00 -4.15
N ILE A 34 11.95 -4.52 -3.77
CA ILE A 34 10.67 -5.01 -4.29
C ILE A 34 9.87 -3.84 -4.86
N GLN A 35 9.86 -3.71 -6.18
CA GLN A 35 9.11 -2.65 -6.87
C GLN A 35 7.94 -3.18 -7.68
N THR A 36 7.99 -4.45 -8.09
CA THR A 36 6.97 -5.06 -8.93
C THR A 36 6.38 -6.32 -8.31
N LEU A 37 5.21 -6.75 -8.80
CA LEU A 37 4.62 -8.03 -8.43
C LEU A 37 5.52 -9.23 -8.79
N SER A 38 6.34 -9.10 -9.84
CA SER A 38 7.32 -10.12 -10.23
C SER A 38 8.40 -10.29 -9.16
N ASP A 39 8.91 -9.18 -8.63
CA ASP A 39 9.89 -9.19 -7.54
C ASP A 39 9.25 -9.78 -6.28
N LEU A 40 8.00 -9.38 -5.98
CA LEU A 40 7.26 -9.94 -4.86
C LEU A 40 7.12 -11.46 -5.00
N ALA A 41 6.80 -11.97 -6.19
CA ALA A 41 6.69 -13.40 -6.45
C ALA A 41 8.03 -14.16 -6.28
N GLN A 42 9.17 -13.50 -6.48
CA GLN A 42 10.50 -14.08 -6.31
C GLN A 42 11.08 -13.90 -4.90
N SER A 43 10.59 -12.92 -4.16
CA SER A 43 11.03 -12.59 -2.81
C SER A 43 10.79 -13.72 -1.80
N PRO A 44 11.50 -13.73 -0.66
CA PRO A 44 11.22 -14.63 0.46
C PRO A 44 9.95 -14.24 1.24
N LEU A 45 9.33 -13.08 0.97
CA LEU A 45 8.14 -12.63 1.71
C LEU A 45 6.99 -13.60 1.56
N GLU A 46 6.36 -13.94 2.68
CA GLU A 46 5.08 -14.64 2.63
C GLU A 46 3.97 -13.68 2.19
N ILE A 47 2.90 -14.21 1.56
CA ILE A 47 1.75 -13.39 1.18
C ILE A 47 0.50 -13.81 1.96
N GLY A 48 -0.35 -12.85 2.26
CA GLY A 48 -1.72 -13.01 2.76
C GLY A 48 -2.71 -12.25 1.90
N VAL A 49 -3.96 -12.68 1.91
CA VAL A 49 -5.04 -12.07 1.12
C VAL A 49 -6.20 -11.76 2.05
N GLN A 50 -6.85 -10.62 1.87
CA GLN A 50 -8.07 -10.32 2.60
C GLN A 50 -9.17 -11.31 2.22
N ASP A 51 -9.85 -11.86 3.21
CA ASP A 51 -10.97 -12.78 3.00
C ASP A 51 -12.19 -12.02 2.44
N THR A 52 -12.23 -11.92 1.10
CA THR A 52 -13.35 -11.38 0.34
C THR A 52 -13.67 -12.31 -0.83
N VAL A 53 -14.95 -12.36 -1.20
CA VAL A 53 -15.42 -13.22 -2.30
C VAL A 53 -14.75 -12.84 -3.62
N TYR A 54 -14.60 -11.53 -3.88
CA TYR A 54 -14.04 -11.08 -5.15
C TYR A 54 -12.56 -11.43 -5.27
N ASN A 55 -11.76 -11.34 -4.20
CA ASN A 55 -10.33 -11.69 -4.25
C ASN A 55 -10.12 -13.12 -4.75
N LYS A 56 -10.91 -14.08 -4.25
CA LYS A 56 -10.84 -15.49 -4.66
C LYS A 56 -11.10 -15.66 -6.16
N VAL A 57 -12.11 -14.95 -6.68
CA VAL A 57 -12.47 -15.00 -8.11
C VAL A 57 -11.41 -14.32 -8.97
N TYR A 58 -11.00 -13.10 -8.63
CA TYR A 58 -10.04 -12.33 -9.42
C TYR A 58 -8.67 -13.01 -9.53
N PHE A 59 -8.13 -13.56 -8.44
CA PHE A 59 -6.85 -14.27 -8.50
C PHE A 59 -6.92 -15.57 -9.31
N ASN A 60 -8.07 -16.24 -9.31
CA ASN A 60 -8.27 -17.49 -10.05
C ASN A 60 -8.53 -17.23 -11.55
N GLU A 61 -9.32 -16.21 -11.87
CA GLU A 61 -9.73 -15.87 -13.24
C GLU A 61 -8.81 -14.84 -13.92
N SER A 62 -7.78 -14.34 -13.22
CA SER A 62 -6.84 -13.37 -13.77
C SER A 62 -6.18 -13.87 -15.06
N THR A 63 -6.25 -13.02 -16.09
CA THR A 63 -5.58 -13.22 -17.38
C THR A 63 -4.16 -12.68 -17.39
N ASP A 64 -3.80 -11.84 -16.42
CA ASP A 64 -2.49 -11.22 -16.35
C ASP A 64 -1.40 -12.25 -15.98
N PRO A 65 -0.34 -12.41 -16.80
CA PRO A 65 0.70 -13.41 -16.56
C PRO A 65 1.43 -13.22 -15.22
N VAL A 66 1.63 -11.97 -14.79
CA VAL A 66 2.37 -11.67 -13.55
C VAL A 66 1.56 -12.05 -12.33
N THR A 67 0.29 -11.65 -12.30
CA THR A 67 -0.67 -12.02 -11.25
C THR A 67 -0.86 -13.52 -11.16
N LYS A 68 -0.96 -14.20 -12.31
CA LYS A 68 -1.08 -15.66 -12.39
C LYS A 68 0.18 -16.36 -11.87
N HIS A 69 1.36 -15.81 -12.13
CA HIS A 69 2.61 -16.32 -11.58
C HIS A 69 2.65 -16.18 -10.05
N LEU A 70 2.29 -15.01 -9.52
CA LEU A 70 2.17 -14.77 -8.08
C LEU A 70 1.18 -15.73 -7.42
N TYR A 71 -0.01 -15.89 -8.01
CA TYR A 71 -1.05 -16.78 -7.53
C TYR A 71 -0.57 -18.23 -7.44
N ARG A 72 -0.03 -18.77 -8.54
CA ARG A 72 0.43 -20.17 -8.59
C ARG A 72 1.57 -20.45 -7.62
N LYS A 73 2.48 -19.49 -7.44
CA LYS A 73 3.69 -19.69 -6.64
C LYS A 73 3.45 -19.50 -5.14
N LYS A 74 2.65 -18.51 -4.75
CA LYS A 74 2.52 -18.11 -3.33
C LYS A 74 1.13 -18.29 -2.73
N ILE A 75 0.06 -18.20 -3.54
CA ILE A 75 -1.32 -18.21 -3.04
C ILE A 75 -1.92 -19.61 -3.11
N ALA A 76 -1.94 -20.22 -4.30
CA ALA A 76 -2.48 -21.55 -4.56
C ALA A 76 -1.99 -22.65 -3.59
N PRO A 77 -0.68 -22.77 -3.25
CA PRO A 77 -0.20 -23.85 -2.37
C PRO A 77 -0.67 -23.70 -0.91
N LYS A 78 -1.04 -22.49 -0.46
CA LYS A 78 -1.48 -22.24 0.92
C LYS A 78 -2.99 -22.42 1.11
N GLY A 79 -3.76 -22.52 0.03
CA GLY A 79 -5.20 -22.75 0.06
C GLY A 79 -5.97 -21.71 0.88
N GLU A 80 -6.95 -22.16 1.67
CA GLU A 80 -7.83 -21.29 2.45
C GLU A 80 -7.13 -20.54 3.60
N ASN A 81 -6.01 -21.08 4.12
CA ASN A 81 -5.30 -20.49 5.26
C ASN A 81 -4.65 -19.13 4.96
N ILE A 82 -4.59 -18.75 3.68
CA ILE A 82 -4.03 -17.47 3.24
C ILE A 82 -5.02 -16.31 3.34
N PHE A 83 -6.32 -16.63 3.40
CA PHE A 83 -7.39 -15.66 3.52
C PHE A 83 -7.59 -15.31 4.99
N MET A 84 -7.49 -14.02 5.32
CA MET A 84 -7.58 -13.56 6.69
C MET A 84 -8.27 -12.20 6.79
N ARG A 85 -8.61 -11.80 8.02
CA ARG A 85 -9.21 -10.49 8.28
C ARG A 85 -8.15 -9.39 8.16
N PRO A 86 -8.55 -8.17 7.76
CA PRO A 86 -7.64 -7.03 7.64
C PRO A 86 -6.77 -6.78 8.87
N THR A 87 -7.35 -6.81 10.07
CA THR A 87 -6.61 -6.53 11.32
C THR A 87 -5.45 -7.50 11.53
N LEU A 88 -5.69 -8.79 11.35
CA LEU A 88 -4.69 -9.84 11.55
C LEU A 88 -3.63 -9.83 10.44
N GLY A 89 -4.03 -9.59 9.19
CA GLY A 89 -3.09 -9.51 8.06
C GLY A 89 -2.17 -8.28 8.16
N MET A 90 -2.72 -7.14 8.55
CA MET A 90 -1.94 -5.91 8.75
C MET A 90 -0.98 -6.00 9.94
N GLU A 91 -1.39 -6.67 11.03
CA GLU A 91 -0.50 -6.93 12.17
C GLU A 91 0.68 -7.83 11.76
N LYS A 92 0.42 -8.91 11.01
CA LYS A 92 1.48 -9.78 10.48
C LYS A 92 2.43 -9.04 9.54
N MET A 93 1.90 -8.16 8.69
CA MET A 93 2.70 -7.30 7.81
C MET A 93 3.61 -6.36 8.61
N ARG A 94 3.14 -5.85 9.74
CA ARG A 94 3.91 -4.95 10.61
C ARG A 94 5.05 -5.68 11.33
N THR A 95 4.80 -6.88 11.85
CA THR A 95 5.77 -7.59 12.71
C THR A 95 6.71 -8.52 11.98
N GLY A 96 6.43 -8.88 10.71
CA GLY A 96 7.12 -9.96 10.02
C GLY A 96 7.42 -9.69 8.55
N LEU A 97 8.13 -10.63 7.94
CA LEU A 97 8.45 -10.66 6.51
C LEU A 97 7.22 -11.12 5.70
N PHE A 98 6.20 -10.26 5.67
CA PHE A 98 4.88 -10.60 5.16
C PHE A 98 4.33 -9.47 4.27
N ALA A 99 3.83 -9.84 3.09
CA ALA A 99 3.07 -8.96 2.21
C ALA A 99 1.57 -9.28 2.34
N TYR A 100 0.74 -8.25 2.42
CA TYR A 100 -0.69 -8.44 2.62
C TYR A 100 -1.50 -7.71 1.55
N GLN A 101 -2.35 -8.44 0.83
CA GLN A 101 -3.33 -7.85 -0.06
C GLN A 101 -4.56 -7.47 0.76
N VAL A 102 -4.93 -6.19 0.70
CA VAL A 102 -6.07 -5.61 1.41
C VAL A 102 -6.75 -4.58 0.52
N GLU A 103 -8.03 -4.36 0.76
CA GLU A 103 -8.75 -3.21 0.22
C GLU A 103 -8.12 -1.90 0.72
N LEU A 104 -7.86 -0.97 -0.20
CA LEU A 104 -7.13 0.27 0.06
C LEU A 104 -7.71 1.06 1.23
N GLN A 105 -9.04 1.21 1.26
CA GLN A 105 -9.74 1.96 2.30
C GLN A 105 -9.51 1.34 3.69
N ALA A 106 -9.65 0.02 3.82
CA ALA A 106 -9.43 -0.69 5.07
C ALA A 106 -7.96 -0.65 5.49
N GLY A 107 -7.05 -0.85 4.54
CA GLY A 107 -5.60 -0.77 4.75
C GLY A 107 -5.17 0.60 5.28
N TYR A 108 -5.55 1.68 4.59
CA TYR A 108 -5.21 3.05 4.98
C TYR A 108 -5.81 3.43 6.33
N GLN A 109 -7.04 2.98 6.65
CA GLN A 109 -7.62 3.22 7.97
C GLN A 109 -6.79 2.58 9.09
N ILE A 110 -6.39 1.31 8.92
CA ILE A 110 -5.60 0.58 9.91
C ILE A 110 -4.21 1.19 10.05
N ILE A 111 -3.55 1.52 8.93
CA ILE A 111 -2.23 2.18 8.93
C ILE A 111 -2.30 3.51 9.67
N SER A 112 -3.28 4.35 9.35
CA SER A 112 -3.47 5.65 10.00
C SER A 112 -3.63 5.52 11.52
N ASN A 113 -4.35 4.50 11.97
CA ASN A 113 -4.69 4.33 13.40
C ASN A 113 -3.59 3.63 14.21
N THR A 114 -2.78 2.77 13.60
CA THR A 114 -1.90 1.84 14.36
C THR A 114 -0.41 1.93 14.03
N PHE A 115 -0.03 2.44 12.85
CA PHE A 115 1.36 2.51 12.41
C PHE A 115 2.00 3.81 12.86
N SER A 116 3.27 3.74 13.24
CA SER A 116 4.12 4.89 13.50
C SER A 116 4.63 5.51 12.21
N GLU A 117 5.05 6.79 12.25
CA GLU A 117 5.60 7.49 11.08
C GLU A 117 6.73 6.74 10.35
N PRO A 118 7.78 6.21 11.02
CA PRO A 118 8.83 5.48 10.31
C PRO A 118 8.31 4.20 9.66
N GLU A 119 7.33 3.51 10.27
CA GLU A 119 6.72 2.32 9.67
C GLU A 119 5.94 2.68 8.42
N LYS A 120 5.20 3.80 8.40
CA LYS A 120 4.46 4.29 7.22
C LYS A 120 5.40 4.56 6.04
N CYS A 121 6.57 5.14 6.30
CA CYS A 121 7.58 5.43 5.28
C CYS A 121 8.22 4.19 4.67
N GLY A 122 8.22 3.06 5.38
CA GLY A 122 8.71 1.77 4.90
C GLY A 122 7.71 0.96 4.08
N LEU A 123 6.46 1.43 3.95
CA LEU A 123 5.42 0.70 3.22
C LEU A 123 5.54 0.91 1.71
N LYS A 124 5.44 -0.19 0.96
CA LYS A 124 5.31 -0.19 -0.49
C LYS A 124 3.93 -0.71 -0.89
N GLU A 125 3.28 0.03 -1.78
CA GLU A 125 1.99 -0.33 -2.36
C GLU A 125 2.20 -0.95 -3.73
N LEU A 126 1.60 -2.12 -3.96
CA LEU A 126 1.60 -2.83 -5.24
C LEU A 126 0.16 -3.20 -5.59
N GLU A 127 -0.25 -2.94 -6.82
CA GLU A 127 -1.57 -3.30 -7.31
C GLU A 127 -1.55 -4.70 -7.93
N PRO A 128 -2.16 -5.72 -7.30
CA PRO A 128 -2.11 -7.10 -7.81
C PRO A 128 -3.02 -7.30 -9.03
N PHE A 129 -4.05 -6.48 -9.21
CA PHE A 129 -4.96 -6.51 -10.36
C PHE A 129 -5.74 -5.19 -10.41
N GLN A 130 -6.20 -4.82 -11.60
CA GLN A 130 -7.09 -3.67 -11.75
C GLN A 130 -8.54 -4.09 -11.56
N LEU A 131 -9.22 -3.44 -10.63
CA LEU A 131 -10.66 -3.59 -10.46
C LEU A 131 -11.40 -2.78 -11.52
N PRO A 132 -12.48 -3.33 -12.11
CA PRO A 132 -13.31 -2.58 -13.03
C PRO A 132 -14.07 -1.47 -12.30
N MET A 133 -14.52 -0.48 -13.08
CA MET A 133 -15.37 0.58 -12.55
C MET A 133 -16.63 0.01 -11.90
N ILE A 134 -16.85 0.37 -10.63
CA ILE A 134 -18.05 -0.02 -9.89
C ILE A 134 -19.27 0.70 -10.49
N ALA A 135 -20.34 -0.07 -10.71
CA ALA A 135 -21.62 0.41 -11.22
C ALA A 135 -22.75 -0.04 -10.29
N ILE A 136 -23.85 0.70 -10.29
CA ILE A 136 -25.04 0.34 -9.52
C ILE A 136 -25.80 -0.74 -10.30
N PRO A 137 -25.91 -1.98 -9.78
CA PRO A 137 -26.68 -3.01 -10.44
C PRO A 137 -28.16 -2.63 -10.44
N THR A 138 -28.83 -2.79 -11.59
CA THR A 138 -30.26 -2.51 -11.75
C THR A 138 -30.98 -3.74 -12.31
N ARG A 139 -32.28 -3.87 -12.02
CA ARG A 139 -33.10 -4.95 -12.58
C ARG A 139 -33.13 -4.85 -14.11
N LYS A 140 -33.15 -6.00 -14.80
CA LYS A 140 -33.38 -6.04 -16.25
C LYS A 140 -34.68 -5.30 -16.59
N ASN A 141 -34.63 -4.41 -17.57
CA ASN A 141 -35.73 -3.52 -17.99
C ASN A 141 -36.24 -2.55 -16.90
N PHE A 142 -35.35 -2.06 -16.03
CA PHE A 142 -35.70 -1.03 -15.06
C PHE A 142 -36.15 0.28 -15.74
N PRO A 143 -37.39 0.76 -15.51
CA PRO A 143 -37.96 1.89 -16.25
C PRO A 143 -37.22 3.20 -16.04
N TYR A 144 -36.57 3.40 -14.88
CA TYR A 144 -35.84 4.63 -14.57
C TYR A 144 -34.34 4.54 -14.85
N LYS A 145 -33.88 3.54 -15.60
CA LYS A 145 -32.45 3.32 -15.88
C LYS A 145 -31.76 4.56 -16.43
N GLU A 146 -32.38 5.27 -17.37
CA GLU A 146 -31.80 6.48 -17.96
C GLU A 146 -31.72 7.66 -16.99
N LEU A 147 -32.69 7.79 -16.07
CA LEU A 147 -32.63 8.82 -15.04
C LEU A 147 -31.44 8.61 -14.10
N PHE A 148 -31.25 7.38 -13.62
CA PHE A 148 -30.09 7.03 -12.79
C PHE A 148 -28.78 7.20 -13.56
N ARG A 149 -28.72 6.75 -14.81
CA ARG A 149 -27.52 6.88 -15.65
C ARG A 149 -27.11 8.34 -15.84
N ARG A 150 -28.08 9.21 -16.14
CA ARG A 150 -27.86 10.66 -16.31
C ARG A 150 -27.38 11.29 -15.00
N GLN A 151 -28.06 10.99 -13.89
CA GLN A 151 -27.74 11.61 -12.60
C GLN A 151 -26.36 11.17 -12.07
N LEU A 152 -26.02 9.89 -12.19
CA LEU A 152 -24.72 9.37 -11.77
C LEU A 152 -23.58 9.95 -12.62
N ARG A 153 -23.81 10.12 -13.92
CA ARG A 153 -22.85 10.78 -14.81
C ARG A 153 -22.64 12.24 -14.39
N TRP A 154 -23.74 12.97 -14.19
CA TRP A 154 -23.68 14.36 -13.74
C TRP A 154 -22.90 14.48 -12.41
N GLN A 155 -23.19 13.62 -11.42
CA GLN A 155 -22.45 13.62 -10.14
C GLN A 155 -20.94 13.41 -10.29
N ARG A 156 -20.51 12.62 -11.29
CA ARG A 156 -19.07 12.47 -11.62
C ARG A 156 -18.53 13.71 -12.31
N GLU A 157 -19.25 14.25 -13.30
CA GLU A 157 -18.84 15.43 -14.07
C GLU A 157 -18.66 16.66 -13.19
N VAL A 158 -19.54 16.87 -12.21
CA VAL A 158 -19.43 18.00 -11.26
C VAL A 158 -18.51 17.70 -10.06
N GLY A 159 -17.88 16.52 -10.02
CA GLY A 159 -16.94 16.14 -8.97
C GLY A 159 -17.58 15.82 -7.60
N LEU A 160 -18.91 15.65 -7.51
CA LEU A 160 -19.57 15.26 -6.26
C LEU A 160 -19.07 13.90 -5.76
N MET A 161 -18.83 12.95 -6.67
CA MET A 161 -18.25 11.65 -6.31
C MET A 161 -16.88 11.80 -5.66
N ASN A 162 -15.99 12.59 -6.25
CA ASN A 162 -14.64 12.83 -5.72
C ASN A 162 -14.69 13.51 -4.34
N ARG A 163 -15.61 14.46 -4.15
CA ARG A 163 -15.80 15.13 -2.86
C ARG A 163 -16.24 14.17 -1.77
N GLU A 164 -17.21 13.30 -2.05
CA GLU A 164 -17.66 12.30 -1.08
C GLU A 164 -16.57 11.26 -0.81
N GLU A 165 -15.82 10.84 -1.83
CA GLU A 165 -14.65 9.95 -1.66
C GLU A 165 -13.61 10.56 -0.72
N LEU A 166 -13.23 11.83 -0.90
CA LEU A 166 -12.29 12.51 0.00
C LEU A 166 -12.81 12.65 1.44
N LYS A 167 -14.13 12.72 1.61
CA LYS A 167 -14.79 12.89 2.91
C LYS A 167 -14.92 11.58 3.68
N TRP A 168 -15.30 10.51 2.99
CA TRP A 168 -15.64 9.22 3.61
C TRP A 168 -14.48 8.23 3.60
N PHE A 169 -13.60 8.29 2.61
CA PHE A 169 -12.48 7.36 2.52
C PHE A 169 -11.22 7.91 3.19
N PRO A 170 -10.54 7.09 4.00
CA PRO A 170 -9.22 7.43 4.53
C PRO A 170 -8.28 7.74 3.37
N GLN A 171 -7.62 8.88 3.46
CA GLN A 171 -6.63 9.29 2.48
C GLN A 171 -5.35 8.47 2.67
N LYS A 172 -4.59 8.35 1.58
CA LYS A 172 -3.28 7.71 1.63
C LYS A 172 -2.42 8.37 2.71
N PRO A 173 -1.92 7.60 3.71
CA PRO A 173 -1.08 8.15 4.75
C PRO A 173 0.19 8.71 4.11
N LYS A 174 0.47 9.98 4.39
CA LYS A 174 1.70 10.64 3.93
C LYS A 174 2.84 10.26 4.86
N CYS A 175 3.99 9.95 4.30
CA CYS A 175 5.23 9.87 5.04
C CYS A 175 5.79 11.30 5.18
N GLU A 176 5.78 11.85 6.39
CA GLU A 176 6.35 13.20 6.65
C GLU A 176 7.89 13.21 6.62
N GLY A 177 8.53 12.03 6.61
CA GLY A 177 9.99 11.87 6.51
C GLY A 177 10.54 11.86 5.07
N GLY A 178 9.68 11.91 4.05
CA GLY A 178 10.08 12.05 2.66
C GLY A 178 10.49 13.48 2.37
N VAL A 179 11.77 13.79 2.54
CA VAL A 179 12.38 14.96 1.89
C VAL A 179 12.16 14.77 0.39
N GLY A 180 11.44 15.70 -0.23
CA GLY A 180 11.22 15.73 -1.68
C GLY A 180 12.49 15.92 -2.48
#